data_AF-A0A2X2WIR3-F1
#
_entry.id   AF-A0A2X2WIR3-F1
#
_cell.length_a   1.000
_cell.length_b   1.000
_cell.length_c   1.000
_cell.angle_alpha   90.00
_cell.angle_beta   90.00
_cell.angle_gamma   90.00
#
_symmetry.space_group_name_H-M   'P 1'
#
loop_
_entity.id
_entity.type
_entity.pdbx_description
1 polymer ?
#
loop_
_entity_poly.entity_id
_entity_poly.type
_entity_poly.pdbx_seq_one_letter_code
_entity_poly.pdbx_strand_id
1 'polypeptide(L)'
;MKKDNFNIMGDIKIIEEIKAQIICILGELFTLLTKGSNVAKDAIVNCIASLIILLYILADKLGHSAIEVDETIKKSLKIGIVEEDNLEKQGGNLTKLFNHLKERR
;
A
#
# COMPACT_ATOMS: atom_id res chain seq x y z
N MET A 1 24.44 28.60 7.64
CA MET A 1 24.26 27.12 7.56
C MET A 1 23.49 26.65 8.79
N LYS A 2 22.19 26.32 8.65
CA LYS A 2 21.35 25.68 9.72
C LYS A 2 19.91 25.30 9.26
N LYS A 3 19.58 25.36 7.97
CA LYS A 3 18.23 25.06 7.47
C LYS A 3 18.03 23.58 7.09
N ASP A 4 19.08 22.91 6.63
CA ASP A 4 18.95 21.56 6.07
C ASP A 4 18.73 20.48 7.16
N ASN A 5 19.38 20.61 8.32
CA ASN A 5 19.23 19.64 9.43
C ASN A 5 17.83 19.64 10.06
N PHE A 6 17.12 20.76 10.04
CA PHE A 6 15.74 20.85 10.57
C PHE A 6 14.74 20.17 9.64
N ASN A 7 14.99 20.21 8.32
CA ASN A 7 14.14 19.58 7.32
C ASN A 7 14.25 18.05 7.42
N ILE A 8 15.49 17.53 7.52
CA ILE A 8 15.76 16.09 7.66
C ILE A 8 15.13 15.53 8.94
N MET A 9 15.24 16.22 10.08
CA MET A 9 14.64 15.75 11.35
C MET A 9 13.10 15.77 11.31
N GLY A 10 12.51 16.77 10.64
CA GLY A 10 11.06 16.87 10.43
C GLY A 10 10.52 15.74 9.56
N ASP A 11 11.23 15.42 8.48
CA ASP A 11 10.88 14.31 7.58
C ASP A 11 11.00 12.96 8.30
N ILE A 12 12.05 12.74 9.11
CA ILE A 12 12.21 11.53 9.92
C ILE A 12 11.04 11.37 10.90
N LYS A 13 10.64 12.44 11.60
CA LYS A 13 9.52 12.39 12.53
C LYS A 13 8.22 11.99 11.83
N ILE A 14 7.94 12.59 10.67
CA ILE A 14 6.75 12.28 9.87
C ILE A 14 6.78 10.82 9.39
N ILE A 15 7.95 10.32 8.97
CA ILE A 15 8.13 8.92 8.56
C ILE A 15 7.80 7.97 9.73
N GLU A 16 8.29 8.25 10.94
CA GLU A 16 7.98 7.44 12.13
C GLU A 16 6.48 7.47 12.46
N GLU A 17 5.84 8.64 12.37
CA GLU A 17 4.39 8.77 12.59
C GLU A 17 3.58 7.97 11.57
N ILE A 18 3.93 8.03 10.28
CA ILE A 18 3.28 7.25 9.22
C ILE A 18 3.44 5.74 9.48
N LYS A 19 4.65 5.29 9.84
CA LYS A 19 4.89 3.87 10.17
C LYS A 19 4.03 3.40 11.33
N ALA A 20 3.91 4.20 12.40
CA ALA A 20 3.06 3.88 13.54
C ALA A 20 1.58 3.77 13.12
N GLN A 21 1.10 4.71 12.30
CA GLN A 21 -0.28 4.68 11.78
C GLN A 21 -0.56 3.43 10.93
N ILE A 22 0.37 3.02 10.07
CA ILE A 22 0.26 1.80 9.27
C ILE A 22 0.05 0.59 10.18
N ILE A 23 0.83 0.46 11.25
CA ILE A 23 0.71 -0.66 12.20
C ILE A 23 -0.65 -0.63 12.92
N CYS A 24 -1.11 0.55 13.35
CA CYS A 24 -2.42 0.70 13.97
C CYS A 24 -3.56 0.24 13.05
N ILE A 25 -3.57 0.71 11.80
CA ILE A 25 -4.61 0.36 10.83
C ILE A 25 -4.55 -1.13 10.46
N LEU A 26 -3.36 -1.72 10.39
CA LEU A 26 -3.21 -3.17 10.20
C LEU A 26 -3.83 -3.96 11.37
N GLY A 27 -3.59 -3.51 12.61
CA GLY A 27 -4.20 -4.11 13.80
C GLY A 27 -5.73 -4.01 13.80
N GLU A 28 -6.26 -2.86 13.38
CA GLU A 28 -7.70 -2.67 13.19
C GLU A 28 -8.27 -3.59 12.10
N LEU A 29 -7.59 -3.68 10.95
CA LEU A 29 -7.98 -4.56 9.84
C LEU A 29 -8.06 -6.01 10.30
N PHE A 30 -7.04 -6.51 11.01
CA PHE A 30 -7.04 -7.87 11.52
C PHE A 30 -8.17 -8.09 12.54
N THR A 31 -8.41 -7.12 13.41
CA THR A 31 -9.54 -7.17 14.36
C THR A 31 -10.88 -7.21 13.62
N LEU A 32 -11.06 -6.41 12.56
CA LEU A 32 -12.28 -6.41 11.75
C LEU A 32 -12.53 -7.74 11.05
N LEU A 33 -11.48 -8.39 10.54
CA LEU A 33 -11.58 -9.70 9.89
C LEU A 33 -12.06 -10.81 10.83
N THR A 34 -11.94 -10.64 12.16
CA THR A 34 -12.53 -11.58 13.13
C THR A 34 -14.03 -11.39 13.36
N LYS A 35 -14.60 -10.26 12.92
CA LYS A 35 -16.01 -9.91 13.16
C LYS A 35 -16.87 -10.34 11.98
N GLY A 36 -17.70 -11.35 12.17
CA GLY A 36 -18.63 -11.84 11.13
C GLY A 36 -19.85 -10.93 10.96
N SER A 37 -19.81 -9.94 10.04
CA SER A 37 -21.02 -9.25 9.56
C SER A 37 -20.78 -8.43 8.28
N ASN A 38 -21.84 -8.10 7.54
CA ASN A 38 -21.78 -7.19 6.38
C ASN A 38 -21.31 -5.77 6.75
N VAL A 39 -21.47 -5.33 8.00
CA VAL A 39 -20.97 -4.02 8.49
C VAL A 39 -19.44 -3.98 8.48
N ALA A 40 -18.77 -5.14 8.55
CA ALA A 40 -17.32 -5.22 8.46
C ALA A 40 -16.79 -4.97 7.03
N LYS A 41 -17.60 -5.14 5.97
CA LYS A 41 -17.12 -5.05 4.59
C LYS A 41 -16.64 -3.64 4.22
N ASP A 42 -17.45 -2.62 4.48
CA ASP A 42 -17.08 -1.23 4.18
C ASP A 42 -15.90 -0.78 5.05
N ALA A 43 -15.87 -1.21 6.31
CA ALA A 43 -14.75 -0.95 7.21
C ALA A 43 -13.45 -1.59 6.72
N ILE A 44 -13.49 -2.83 6.23
CA ILE A 44 -12.32 -3.53 5.65
C ILE A 44 -11.80 -2.77 4.42
N VAL A 45 -12.68 -2.40 3.50
CA VAL A 45 -12.29 -1.64 2.29
C VAL A 45 -11.66 -0.30 2.68
N ASN A 46 -12.23 0.40 3.66
CA ASN A 46 -11.68 1.67 4.15
C ASN A 46 -10.30 1.50 4.80
N CYS A 47 -10.08 0.45 5.60
CA CYS A 47 -8.75 0.16 6.15
C CYS A 47 -7.72 -0.11 5.05
N ILE A 48 -8.07 -0.94 4.06
CA ILE A 48 -7.18 -1.26 2.93
C ILE A 48 -6.86 0.00 2.12
N ALA A 49 -7.87 0.82 1.80
CA ALA A 49 -7.66 2.08 1.09
C ALA A 49 -6.75 3.04 1.87
N SER A 50 -6.95 3.14 3.19
CA SER A 50 -6.13 4.00 4.06
C SER A 50 -4.67 3.54 4.10
N LEU A 51 -4.43 2.22 4.17
CA LEU A 51 -3.09 1.65 4.09
C LEU A 51 -2.41 1.98 2.77
N ILE A 52 -3.13 1.82 1.64
CA ILE A 52 -2.59 2.16 0.31
C ILE A 52 -2.20 3.65 0.26
N ILE A 53 -3.06 4.55 0.74
CA ILE A 53 -2.77 6.00 0.79
C ILE A 53 -1.51 6.27 1.61
N LEU A 54 -1.40 5.71 2.82
CA LEU A 54 -0.24 5.91 3.69
C LEU A 54 1.05 5.36 3.07
N LEU A 55 0.99 4.25 2.34
CA LEU A 55 2.16 3.70 1.64
C LEU A 55 2.64 4.61 0.51
N TYR A 56 1.74 5.26 -0.25
CA TYR A 56 2.14 6.25 -1.25
C TYR A 56 2.74 7.51 -0.60
N ILE A 57 2.16 7.99 0.50
CA ILE A 57 2.72 9.14 1.23
C ILE A 57 4.10 8.78 1.82
N LEU A 58 4.26 7.57 2.36
CA LEU A 58 5.55 7.09 2.84
C LEU A 58 6.60 7.04 1.73
N ALA A 59 6.23 6.56 0.54
CA ALA A 59 7.12 6.55 -0.62
C ALA A 59 7.57 7.97 -0.99
N ASP A 60 6.66 8.93 -1.03
CA ASP A 60 6.97 10.35 -1.29
C ASP A 60 7.96 10.91 -0.25
N LYS A 61 7.75 10.62 1.05
CA LYS A 61 8.66 11.02 2.13
C LYS A 61 10.04 10.37 2.06
N LEU A 62 10.14 9.22 1.40
CA LEU A 62 11.40 8.52 1.14
C LEU A 62 12.06 8.95 -0.18
N GLY A 63 11.44 9.88 -0.93
CA GLY A 63 11.98 10.40 -2.19
C GLY A 63 11.54 9.63 -3.43
N HIS A 64 10.50 8.78 -3.33
CA HIS A 64 9.96 8.00 -4.44
C HIS A 64 8.59 8.53 -4.88
N SER A 65 8.42 8.72 -6.18
CA SER A 65 7.16 9.23 -6.73
C SER A 65 6.07 8.15 -6.77
N ALA A 66 4.80 8.54 -6.72
CA ALA A 66 3.69 7.60 -6.91
C ALA A 66 3.75 6.87 -8.27
N ILE A 67 4.25 7.54 -9.32
CA ILE A 67 4.44 6.94 -10.65
C ILE A 67 5.48 5.81 -10.59
N GLU A 68 6.58 6.02 -9.89
CA GLU A 68 7.62 5.00 -9.70
C GLU A 68 7.08 3.78 -8.95
N VAL A 69 6.26 4.01 -7.92
CA VAL A 69 5.56 2.94 -7.18
C VAL A 69 4.61 2.17 -8.11
N ASP A 70 3.79 2.87 -8.89
CA ASP A 70 2.83 2.25 -9.83
C ASP A 70 3.51 1.40 -10.90
N GLU A 71 4.59 1.90 -11.50
CA GLU A 71 5.36 1.14 -12.49
C GLU A 71 6.06 -0.08 -11.86
N THR A 72 6.53 0.06 -10.63
CA THR A 72 7.11 -1.06 -9.87
C THR A 72 6.04 -2.12 -9.57
N ILE A 73 4.84 -1.73 -9.14
CA ILE A 73 3.70 -2.64 -8.92
C ILE A 73 3.38 -3.39 -10.22
N LYS A 74 3.25 -2.68 -11.35
CA LYS A 74 2.97 -3.31 -12.66
C LYS A 74 4.06 -4.30 -13.06
N LYS A 75 5.33 -3.97 -12.83
CA LYS A 75 6.46 -4.86 -13.11
C LYS A 75 6.41 -6.12 -12.24
N SER A 76 6.20 -5.97 -10.92
CA SER A 76 6.10 -7.08 -9.98
C SER A 76 4.93 -8.00 -10.30
N LEU A 77 3.77 -7.46 -10.67
CA LEU A 77 2.62 -8.25 -11.10
C LEU A 77 2.94 -9.09 -12.35
N LYS A 78 3.58 -8.49 -13.37
CA LYS A 78 4.01 -9.24 -14.57
C LYS A 78 4.96 -10.38 -14.23
N ILE A 79 5.93 -10.15 -13.34
CA ILE A 79 6.87 -11.18 -12.90
C ILE A 79 6.11 -12.32 -12.23
N GLY A 80 5.26 -12.02 -11.24
CA GLY A 80 4.49 -13.06 -10.55
C GLY A 80 3.52 -13.83 -11.45
N ILE A 81 3.00 -13.21 -12.51
CA ILE A 81 2.20 -13.90 -13.53
C ILE A 81 3.06 -14.89 -14.34
N VAL A 82 4.23 -14.44 -14.83
CA VAL A 82 5.14 -15.28 -15.64
C VAL A 82 5.70 -16.44 -14.83
N GLU A 83 6.00 -16.21 -13.56
CA GLU A 83 6.52 -17.23 -12.65
C GLU A 83 5.43 -18.17 -12.12
N GLU A 84 4.17 -17.95 -12.50
CA GLU A 84 3.00 -18.66 -11.99
C GLU A 84 3.00 -18.73 -10.45
N ASP A 85 3.15 -17.58 -9.79
CA ASP A 85 3.08 -17.48 -8.33
C ASP A 85 1.79 -18.15 -7.81
N ASN A 86 1.82 -18.66 -6.58
CA ASN A 86 0.68 -19.26 -5.91
C ASN A 86 -0.59 -18.39 -6.00
N LEU A 87 -0.44 -17.07 -5.91
CA LEU A 87 -1.56 -16.12 -6.05
C LEU A 87 -2.15 -16.11 -7.47
N GLU A 88 -1.34 -16.33 -8.51
CA GLU A 88 -1.79 -16.45 -9.89
C GLU A 88 -2.41 -17.83 -10.15
N LYS A 89 -1.76 -18.90 -9.67
CA LYS A 89 -2.30 -20.27 -9.72
C LYS A 89 -3.66 -20.37 -9.04
N GLN A 90 -3.88 -19.61 -7.96
CA GLN A 90 -5.14 -19.54 -7.22
C GLN A 90 -6.14 -18.54 -7.83
N GLY A 91 -6.47 -18.76 -9.11
CA GLY A 91 -7.60 -18.07 -9.75
C GLY A 91 -7.26 -16.76 -10.45
N GLY A 92 -6.00 -16.57 -10.88
CA GLY A 92 -5.58 -15.47 -11.73
C GLY A 92 -5.61 -14.11 -11.04
N ASN A 93 -5.33 -14.06 -9.72
CA ASN A 93 -5.50 -12.84 -8.94
C ASN A 93 -4.53 -11.74 -9.38
N LEU A 94 -3.30 -12.09 -9.76
CA LEU A 94 -2.30 -11.12 -10.22
C LEU A 94 -2.71 -10.58 -11.58
N THR A 95 -3.17 -11.43 -12.50
CA THR A 95 -3.71 -11.02 -13.80
C THR A 95 -4.91 -10.08 -13.65
N LYS A 96 -5.87 -10.39 -12.76
CA LYS A 96 -7.03 -9.52 -12.50
C LYS A 96 -6.62 -8.14 -11.99
N LEU A 97 -5.71 -8.09 -11.00
CA LEU A 97 -5.22 -6.83 -10.47
C LEU A 97 -4.43 -6.04 -11.51
N PHE A 98 -3.59 -6.71 -12.30
CA PHE A 98 -2.83 -6.08 -13.38
C PHE A 98 -3.75 -5.40 -14.40
N ASN A 99 -4.83 -6.07 -14.80
CA ASN A 99 -5.81 -5.51 -15.74
C ASN A 99 -6.55 -4.31 -15.15
N HIS A 100 -7.01 -4.40 -13.90
CA HIS A 100 -7.64 -3.29 -13.19
C HIS A 100 -6.75 -2.04 -13.12
N LEU A 101 -5.45 -2.22 -12.88
CA LEU A 101 -4.49 -1.10 -12.84
C LEU A 101 -4.17 -0.54 -14.23
N LYS A 102 -4.28 -1.35 -15.29
CA LYS A 102 -4.06 -0.92 -16.68
C LYS A 102 -5.21 -0.06 -17.21
N GLU A 103 -6.43 -0.29 -16.72
CA GLU A 103 -7.64 0.43 -17.13
C GLU A 103 -7.77 1.84 -16.54
N ARG A 104 -7.02 2.19 -15.48
CA ARG A 104 -7.04 3.50 -14.80
C ARG A 104 -6.33 4.64 -15.58
N ARG A 105 -6.34 4.60 -16.91
CA ARG A 105 -5.68 5.60 -17.77
C ARG A 105 -6.47 6.90 -17.90
#